data_AF-A0AAU9UGN4-F1
#
_entry.id   AF-A0AAU9UGN4-F1
#
_cell.length_a   1.000
_cell.length_b   1.000
_cell.length_c   1.000
_cell.angle_alpha   90.00
_cell.angle_beta   90.00
_cell.angle_gamma   90.00
#
_symmetry.space_group_name_H-M   'P 1'
#
loop_
_entity.id
_entity.type
_entity.pdbx_description
1 polymer ?
#
loop_
_entity_poly.entity_id
_entity_poly.type
_entity_poly.pdbx_seq_one_letter_code
_entity_poly.pdbx_strand_id
1 'polypeptide(L)'
;MRLNIIPTPKFVPINIEEFKRRAQESDFLEAIQLEHYQIVAQSHFGSFENFFKQENFSKNRFNDILCWDETRVKITPKKEDTDYIHANYVDSFEIPKKHIYLFIYLFGTPTIVTIIHTMLE
;
A
#
# COMPACT_ATOMS: atom_id res chain seq x y z
N MET A 1 -33.27 -11.44 -1.16
CA MET A 1 -32.57 -12.74 -1.24
C MET A 1 -31.21 -12.53 -0.61
N ARG A 2 -30.95 -13.07 0.59
CA ARG A 2 -29.59 -13.01 1.17
C ARG A 2 -28.77 -14.04 0.39
N LEU A 3 -27.76 -13.58 -0.35
CA LEU A 3 -26.76 -14.48 -0.91
C LEU A 3 -26.07 -15.14 0.30
N ASN A 4 -26.08 -16.47 0.36
CA ASN A 4 -25.30 -17.22 1.33
C ASN A 4 -23.83 -17.16 0.91
N ILE A 5 -23.22 -15.99 1.06
CA ILE A 5 -21.80 -15.79 0.84
C ILE A 5 -21.09 -16.63 1.90
N ILE A 6 -20.43 -17.70 1.48
CA ILE A 6 -19.61 -18.50 2.38
C ILE A 6 -18.41 -17.62 2.73
N PRO A 7 -18.26 -17.19 4.00
CA PRO A 7 -17.12 -16.36 4.36
C PRO A 7 -15.85 -17.17 4.11
N THR A 8 -14.95 -16.63 3.29
CA THR A 8 -13.57 -17.09 3.24
C THR A 8 -12.99 -17.05 4.66
N PRO A 9 -12.35 -18.13 5.13
CA PRO A 9 -11.57 -18.07 6.37
C PRO A 9 -10.57 -16.91 6.26
N LYS A 10 -10.63 -15.98 7.21
CA LYS A 10 -9.89 -14.72 7.20
C LYS A 10 -8.40 -14.97 6.91
N PHE A 11 -7.95 -14.54 5.74
CA PHE A 11 -6.55 -14.55 5.29
C PHE A 11 -5.86 -15.93 5.28
N VAL A 12 -6.61 -17.02 5.03
CA VAL A 12 -5.97 -18.32 4.79
C VAL A 12 -5.44 -18.36 3.36
N PRO A 13 -4.14 -18.66 3.15
CA PRO A 13 -3.58 -18.80 1.81
C PRO A 13 -4.37 -19.82 0.99
N ILE A 14 -4.82 -19.42 -0.19
CA ILE A 14 -5.47 -20.29 -1.16
C ILE A 14 -4.44 -20.85 -2.12
N ASN A 15 -4.50 -22.16 -2.38
CA ASN A 15 -3.68 -22.76 -3.42
C ASN A 15 -4.28 -22.46 -4.81
N ILE A 16 -3.51 -22.75 -5.86
CA ILE A 16 -3.89 -22.42 -7.24
C ILE A 16 -5.16 -23.14 -7.71
N GLU A 17 -5.37 -24.39 -7.30
CA GLU A 17 -6.55 -25.17 -7.73
C GLU A 17 -7.82 -24.66 -7.05
N GLU A 18 -7.73 -24.30 -5.77
CA GLU A 18 -8.83 -23.67 -5.04
C GLU A 18 -9.16 -22.29 -5.59
N PHE A 19 -8.15 -21.48 -5.94
CA PHE A 19 -8.37 -20.18 -6.57
C PHE A 19 -9.10 -20.32 -7.91
N LYS A 20 -8.66 -21.23 -8.78
CA LYS A 20 -9.33 -21.50 -10.08
C LYS A 20 -10.79 -21.90 -9.87
N ARG A 21 -11.05 -22.77 -8.90
CA ARG A 21 -12.40 -23.23 -8.57
C ARG A 21 -13.30 -22.05 -8.14
N ARG A 22 -12.84 -21.20 -7.21
CA ARG A 22 -13.59 -20.02 -6.76
C ARG A 22 -13.80 -18.97 -7.84
N ALA A 23 -12.83 -18.77 -8.72
CA ALA A 23 -12.94 -17.80 -9.81
C ALA A 23 -14.08 -18.13 -10.81
N GLN A 24 -14.61 -19.35 -10.78
CA GLN A 24 -15.77 -19.77 -11.58
C GLN A 24 -17.11 -19.68 -10.82
N GLU A 25 -17.09 -19.35 -9.53
CA GLU A 25 -18.31 -19.21 -8.72
C GLU A 25 -19.03 -17.89 -9.05
N SER A 26 -20.36 -17.89 -8.98
CA SER A 26 -21.18 -16.73 -9.35
C SER A 26 -21.04 -15.55 -8.39
N ASP A 27 -20.63 -15.81 -7.14
CA ASP A 27 -20.44 -14.83 -6.08
C ASP A 27 -18.97 -14.41 -5.90
N PHE A 28 -18.08 -14.77 -6.84
CA PHE A 28 -16.65 -14.50 -6.73
C PHE A 28 -16.35 -13.01 -6.56
N LEU A 29 -17.07 -12.13 -7.28
CA LEU A 29 -16.86 -10.68 -7.18
C LEU A 29 -17.26 -10.15 -5.80
N GLU A 30 -18.42 -10.56 -5.30
CA GLU A 30 -18.94 -10.20 -3.99
C GLU A 30 -18.00 -10.71 -2.87
N ALA A 31 -17.42 -11.90 -3.03
CA ALA A 31 -16.42 -12.45 -2.11
C ALA A 31 -15.15 -11.58 -2.07
N ILE A 32 -14.62 -11.17 -3.23
CA ILE A 32 -13.45 -10.27 -3.31
C ILE A 32 -13.76 -8.90 -2.70
N GLN A 33 -14.95 -8.36 -2.96
CA GLN A 33 -15.38 -7.10 -2.35
C GLN A 33 -15.47 -7.21 -0.83
N LEU A 34 -16.05 -8.29 -0.31
CA LEU A 34 -16.14 -8.52 1.13
C LEU A 34 -14.76 -8.63 1.77
N GLU A 35 -13.84 -9.37 1.15
CA GLU A 35 -12.45 -9.47 1.62
C GLU A 35 -11.73 -8.11 1.59
N HIS A 36 -11.91 -7.33 0.52
CA HIS A 36 -11.37 -5.97 0.44
C HIS A 36 -11.87 -5.09 1.59
N TYR A 37 -13.19 -5.07 1.85
CA TYR A 37 -13.75 -4.31 2.97
C TYR A 37 -13.18 -4.75 4.32
N GLN A 38 -12.99 -6.06 4.51
CA GLN A 38 -12.38 -6.59 5.73
C GLN A 38 -10.93 -6.15 5.90
N ILE A 39 -10.15 -6.06 4.81
CA ILE A 39 -8.77 -5.57 4.83
C ILE A 39 -8.72 -4.09 5.20
N VAL A 40 -9.51 -3.26 4.51
CA VAL A 40 -9.54 -1.80 4.73
C VAL A 40 -10.05 -1.45 6.13
N ALA A 41 -10.97 -2.24 6.69
CA ALA A 41 -11.49 -2.05 8.03
C ALA A 41 -10.52 -2.49 9.15
N GLN A 42 -9.36 -3.06 8.83
CA GLN A 42 -8.38 -3.40 9.85
C GLN A 42 -7.83 -2.14 10.51
N SER A 43 -7.59 -2.22 11.82
CA SER A 43 -6.87 -1.16 12.51
C SER A 43 -5.45 -1.10 11.97
N HIS A 44 -5.03 0.08 11.55
CA HIS A 44 -3.67 0.34 11.14
C HIS A 44 -2.88 0.81 12.37
N PHE A 45 -1.67 0.29 12.52
CA PHE A 45 -0.74 0.71 13.57
C PHE A 45 0.34 1.59 12.95
N GLY A 46 0.68 2.68 13.64
CA GLY A 46 1.74 3.61 13.24
C GLY A 46 1.30 5.07 13.28
N SER A 47 2.25 5.98 13.10
CA SER A 47 2.02 7.42 13.10
C SER A 47 2.20 8.06 11.73
N PHE A 48 1.67 9.27 11.59
CA PHE A 48 1.73 10.10 10.39
C PHE A 48 2.26 11.52 10.71
N GLU A 49 3.04 11.66 11.78
CA GLU A 49 3.49 12.96 12.28
C GLU A 49 4.30 13.71 11.24
N ASN A 50 5.22 13.05 10.52
CA ASN A 50 6.01 13.74 9.49
C ASN A 50 5.16 14.14 8.28
N PHE A 51 4.11 13.39 7.96
CA PHE A 51 3.16 13.77 6.92
C PHE A 51 2.42 15.07 7.29
N PHE A 52 2.08 15.24 8.58
CA PHE A 52 1.34 16.41 9.07
C PHE A 52 2.19 17.63 9.44
N LYS A 53 3.52 17.54 9.33
CA LYS A 53 4.43 18.67 9.56
C LYS A 53 4.27 19.74 8.49
N GLN A 54 4.20 21.01 8.92
CA GLN A 54 3.97 22.15 8.04
C GLN A 54 5.04 22.26 6.94
N GLU A 55 6.30 21.99 7.30
CA GLU A 55 7.45 21.99 6.40
C GLU A 55 7.42 20.86 5.34
N ASN A 56 6.50 19.91 5.46
CA ASN A 56 6.33 18.77 4.55
C ASN A 56 5.04 18.83 3.71
N PHE A 57 4.12 19.76 3.98
CA PHE A 57 2.85 19.85 3.24
C PHE A 57 3.04 19.99 1.73
N SER A 58 3.99 20.82 1.29
CA SER A 58 4.29 21.00 -0.13
C SER A 58 5.01 19.79 -0.76
N LYS A 59 5.53 18.88 0.07
CA LYS A 59 6.18 17.62 -0.35
C LYS A 59 5.18 16.47 -0.45
N ASN A 60 3.97 16.65 0.07
CA ASN A 60 2.89 15.68 -0.06
C ASN A 60 2.20 15.82 -1.42
N ARG A 61 2.24 14.75 -2.21
CA ARG A 61 1.57 14.72 -3.51
C ARG A 61 0.05 14.71 -3.37
N PHE A 62 -0.44 13.95 -2.41
CA PHE A 62 -1.86 13.75 -2.12
C PHE A 62 -2.05 13.98 -0.63
N ASN A 63 -3.09 14.75 -0.27
CA ASN A 63 -3.38 15.09 1.13
C ASN A 63 -4.21 14.00 1.83
N ASP A 64 -4.81 13.11 1.05
CA ASP A 64 -5.67 11.99 1.46
C ASP A 64 -4.96 10.63 1.43
N ILE A 65 -3.70 10.59 0.94
CA ILE A 65 -2.84 9.42 1.03
C ILE A 65 -1.79 9.70 2.10
N LEU A 66 -1.87 8.98 3.22
CA LEU A 66 -0.98 9.19 4.36
C LEU A 66 0.37 8.49 4.14
N CYS A 67 1.42 9.00 4.78
CA CYS A 67 2.77 8.44 4.75
C CYS A 67 3.16 7.96 6.15
N TRP A 68 3.31 6.65 6.33
CA TRP A 68 3.64 6.04 7.62
C TRP A 68 5.04 6.42 8.09
N ASP A 69 5.20 6.83 9.35
CA ASP A 69 6.50 7.20 9.89
C ASP A 69 7.43 5.99 10.08
N GLU A 70 6.87 4.82 10.37
CA GLU A 70 7.62 3.59 10.69
C GLU A 70 8.38 3.06 9.48
N THR A 71 7.81 3.23 8.30
CA THR A 71 8.37 2.73 7.04
C THR A 71 8.72 3.83 6.07
N ARG A 72 8.64 5.12 6.44
CA ARG A 72 8.97 6.18 5.48
C ARG A 72 10.40 6.09 4.99
N VAL A 73 10.60 6.43 3.72
CA VAL A 73 11.94 6.63 3.18
C VAL A 73 12.51 7.91 3.77
N LYS A 74 13.72 7.83 4.32
CA LYS A 74 14.45 8.98 4.85
C LYS A 74 15.57 9.33 3.89
N ILE A 75 15.58 10.55 3.36
CA ILE A 75 16.62 11.03 2.47
C ILE A 75 17.63 11.88 3.23
N THR A 76 18.88 11.92 2.77
CA THR A 76 19.86 12.87 3.30
C THR A 76 19.41 14.29 2.90
N PRO A 77 19.12 15.18 3.86
CA PRO A 77 18.66 16.52 3.54
C PRO A 77 19.71 17.31 2.76
N LYS A 78 19.27 18.12 1.81
CA LYS A 78 20.13 19.11 1.15
C LYS A 78 19.91 20.46 1.83
N LYS A 79 20.97 21.10 2.34
CA LYS A 79 20.90 22.41 3.02
C LYS A 79 19.93 22.38 4.23
N GLU A 80 19.11 23.42 4.41
CA GLU A 80 18.11 23.60 5.47
C GLU A 80 16.76 22.89 5.18
N ASP A 81 16.78 21.77 4.45
CA ASP A 81 15.58 20.98 4.16
C ASP A 81 15.39 19.82 5.16
N THR A 82 14.24 19.15 5.11
CA THR A 82 13.92 17.98 5.94
C THR A 82 14.43 16.68 5.32
N ASP A 83 14.46 15.61 6.12
CA ASP A 83 14.72 14.23 5.65
C ASP A 83 13.51 13.55 4.99
N TYR A 84 12.42 14.30 4.76
CA TYR A 84 11.13 13.78 4.36
C TYR A 84 10.95 13.73 2.84
N ILE A 85 10.45 12.59 2.37
CA ILE A 85 9.82 12.40 1.08
C ILE A 85 8.55 11.58 1.28
N HIS A 86 7.50 11.84 0.51
CA HIS A 86 6.23 11.11 0.61
C HIS A 86 6.36 9.72 -0.02
N ALA A 87 6.96 8.79 0.72
CA ALA A 87 7.25 7.43 0.27
C ALA A 87 7.44 6.47 1.45
N ASN A 88 7.10 5.19 1.26
CA ASN A 88 7.23 4.13 2.27
C ASN A 88 7.95 2.90 1.70
N TYR A 89 8.77 2.23 2.51
CA TYR A 89 9.24 0.87 2.24
C TYR A 89 8.09 -0.12 2.43
N VAL A 90 8.05 -1.15 1.58
CA VAL A 90 7.12 -2.27 1.74
C VAL A 90 7.88 -3.57 1.53
N ASP A 91 7.50 -4.59 2.28
CA ASP A 91 8.11 -5.91 2.18
C ASP A 91 7.75 -6.58 0.85
N SER A 92 8.73 -7.32 0.31
CA SER A 92 8.51 -8.18 -0.86
C SER A 92 8.12 -9.59 -0.41
N PHE A 93 7.60 -10.38 -1.34
CA PHE A 93 7.24 -11.78 -1.08
C PHE A 93 8.42 -12.62 -0.55
N GLU A 94 9.65 -12.38 -1.04
CA GLU A 94 10.82 -13.22 -0.72
C GLU A 94 11.84 -12.53 0.20
N ILE A 95 11.88 -11.19 0.22
CA ILE A 95 12.92 -10.41 0.89
C ILE A 95 12.29 -9.21 1.63
N PRO A 96 12.40 -9.15 2.98
CA PRO A 96 11.98 -7.99 3.76
C PRO A 96 12.67 -6.70 3.29
N LYS A 97 11.94 -5.58 3.24
CA LYS A 97 12.42 -4.22 2.92
C LYS A 97 13.16 -4.03 1.58
N LYS A 98 13.02 -4.95 0.62
CA LYS A 98 13.69 -4.81 -0.69
C LYS A 98 13.02 -3.79 -1.63
N HIS A 99 11.73 -3.50 -1.44
CA HIS A 99 11.02 -2.56 -2.32
C HIS A 99 10.75 -1.22 -1.63
N ILE A 100 11.11 -0.15 -2.33
CA ILE A 100 10.68 1.20 -2.01
C ILE A 100 9.42 1.46 -2.83
N TYR A 101 8.32 1.75 -2.15
CA TYR A 101 7.13 2.29 -2.79
C TYR A 101 7.23 3.80 -2.75
N LEU A 102 7.52 4.33 -3.93
CA LEU A 102 7.74 5.74 -4.12
C LEU A 102 6.51 6.29 -4.83
N PHE A 103 5.72 7.11 -4.14
CA PHE A 103 4.65 7.88 -4.78
C PHE A 103 5.25 9.09 -5.51
N ILE A 104 6.20 8.86 -6.42
CA ILE A 104 6.71 9.90 -7.33
C ILE A 104 6.04 9.70 -8.69
N TYR A 105 5.40 10.75 -9.23
CA TYR A 105 5.22 10.78 -10.68
C TYR A 105 6.59 11.05 -11.28
N LEU A 106 6.98 10.18 -12.20
CA LEU A 106 7.68 10.62 -13.38
C LEU A 106 6.60 10.84 -14.46
N PHE A 107 6.44 12.09 -14.88
CA PHE A 107 5.77 12.53 -16.11
C PHE A 107 4.43 11.85 -16.48
N GLY A 108 3.32 12.43 -16.03
CA GLY A 108 2.08 12.47 -16.81
C GLY A 108 1.18 11.23 -16.84
N THR A 109 1.48 10.14 -16.14
CA THR A 109 0.56 8.99 -16.03
C THR A 109 0.01 8.82 -14.61
N PRO A 110 -1.31 8.70 -14.40
CA PRO A 110 -1.93 8.42 -13.11
C PRO A 110 -1.75 6.95 -12.76
N THR A 111 -0.51 6.54 -12.51
CA THR A 111 -0.22 5.20 -12.02
C THR A 111 0.08 5.30 -10.53
N ILE A 112 -0.93 4.96 -9.73
CA ILE A 112 -0.76 4.60 -8.32
C ILE A 112 0.21 3.43 -8.28
N VAL A 113 1.30 3.58 -7.52
CA VAL A 113 2.43 2.65 -7.38
C VAL A 113 3.39 2.64 -8.57
N THR A 114 4.47 3.43 -8.46
CA THR A 114 5.71 3.11 -9.18
C THR A 114 6.59 2.30 -8.23
N ILE A 115 6.76 1.00 -8.51
CA ILE A 115 7.80 0.18 -7.86
C ILE A 115 9.13 0.62 -8.49
N ILE A 116 9.88 1.49 -7.81
CA ILE A 116 11.24 1.79 -8.25
C ILE A 116 12.12 0.64 -7.75
N HIS A 117 12.44 -0.29 -8.67
CA HIS A 117 13.61 -1.15 -8.49
C HIS A 117 14.83 -0.22 -8.41
N THR A 118 15.48 -0.28 -7.26
CA THR A 118 16.64 0.47 -6.81
C THR A 118 17.54 0.97 -7.95
N MET A 119 17.34 2.22 -8.40
CA MET A 119 18.36 3.04 -9.06
C MET A 119 19.24 3.69 -7.99
N LEU A 120 19.80 2.87 -7.09
CA LEU A 120 20.84 3.25 -6.14
C LEU A 120 21.96 2.19 -6.18
N GLU A 121 22.38 1.85 -7.40
CA GLU A 121 23.77 1.45 -7.70
C GLU A 121 24.40 2.51 -8.59
#